data_AF-A0A9P6J208-F1
#
_entry.id   AF-A0A9P6J208-F1
#
_cell.length_a   1.000
_cell.length_b   1.000
_cell.length_c   1.000
_cell.angle_alpha   90.00
_cell.angle_beta   90.00
_cell.angle_gamma   90.00
#
_symmetry.space_group_name_H-M   'P 1'
#
loop_
_entity.id
_entity.type
_entity.pdbx_description
1 polymer ?
#
loop_
_entity_poly.entity_id
_entity_poly.type
_entity_poly.pdbx_seq_one_letter_code
_entity_poly.pdbx_strand_id
1 'polypeptide(L)'
;TRCFIEQYGNYTIKGPGGKETNVNGWTTLGENIADNGGIKLAFEAWRQRYRSDRTGKNHSPKEYRINGVVQNSAYFANAFKCKSGTPLNPVKKCILW
;
A
#
# COMPACT_ATOMS: atom_id res chain seq x y z
N THR A 1 -18.96 3.49 8.80
CA THR A 1 -18.24 2.32 9.38
C THR A 1 -18.82 1.00 8.92
N ARG A 2 -20.16 0.84 8.83
CA ARG A 2 -20.82 -0.38 8.30
C ARG A 2 -20.27 -0.90 6.97
N CYS A 3 -19.98 -0.01 6.02
CA CYS A 3 -19.32 -0.37 4.75
C CYS A 3 -18.02 -1.18 4.96
N PHE A 4 -17.15 -0.79 5.89
CA PHE A 4 -15.92 -1.52 6.17
C PHE A 4 -16.17 -2.87 6.83
N ILE A 5 -17.17 -2.98 7.70
CA ILE A 5 -17.54 -4.27 8.33
C ILE A 5 -17.96 -5.27 7.24
N GLU A 6 -18.83 -4.84 6.33
CA GLU A 6 -19.36 -5.68 5.25
C GLU A 6 -18.28 -6.01 4.21
N GLN A 7 -17.49 -5.01 3.80
CA GLN A 7 -16.39 -5.19 2.85
C GLN A 7 -15.36 -6.20 3.37
N TYR A 8 -14.83 -5.98 4.57
CA TYR A 8 -13.77 -6.84 5.11
C TYR A 8 -14.32 -8.20 5.55
N GLY A 9 -15.60 -8.27 5.94
CA GLY A 9 -16.29 -9.53 6.22
C GLY A 9 -16.39 -10.49 5.03
N ASN A 10 -16.22 -9.98 3.81
CA ASN A 10 -16.27 -10.75 2.58
C ASN A 10 -14.89 -11.28 2.13
N TYR A 11 -13.82 -11.01 2.87
CA TYR A 11 -12.49 -11.51 2.55
C TYR A 11 -12.21 -12.85 3.21
N THR A 12 -11.63 -13.77 2.43
CA THR A 12 -11.23 -15.10 2.89
C THR A 12 -9.72 -15.16 3.08
N ILE A 13 -9.29 -15.67 4.22
CA ILE A 13 -7.88 -15.93 4.54
C ILE A 13 -7.66 -17.40 4.83
N LYS A 14 -6.43 -17.88 4.58
CA LYS A 14 -6.01 -19.23 4.98
C LYS A 14 -5.62 -19.22 6.45
N GLY A 15 -6.42 -19.87 7.28
CA GLY A 15 -6.13 -20.10 8.69
C GLY A 15 -5.15 -21.26 8.92
N PRO A 16 -4.86 -21.57 10.20
CA PRO A 16 -4.02 -22.71 10.57
C PRO A 16 -4.52 -24.01 9.92
N GLY A 17 -3.60 -24.80 9.36
CA GLY A 17 -3.93 -26.04 8.63
C GLY A 17 -4.48 -25.83 7.22
N GLY A 18 -4.42 -24.60 6.68
CA GLY A 18 -4.87 -24.28 5.32
C GLY A 18 -6.39 -24.15 5.17
N LYS A 19 -7.14 -24.23 6.29
CA LYS A 19 -8.60 -24.02 6.28
C LYS A 19 -8.92 -22.57 5.95
N GLU A 20 -9.74 -22.35 4.95
CA GLU A 20 -10.24 -21.03 4.59
C GLU A 20 -11.26 -20.53 5.63
N THR A 21 -11.10 -19.29 6.05
CA THR A 21 -12.00 -18.61 7.00
C THR A 21 -12.17 -17.15 6.62
N ASN A 22 -13.34 -16.59 6.92
CA ASN A 22 -13.61 -15.19 6.63
C ASN A 22 -13.01 -14.29 7.71
N VAL A 23 -12.54 -13.12 7.29
CA VAL A 23 -12.13 -12.06 8.21
C VAL A 23 -13.36 -11.56 8.97
N ASN A 24 -13.24 -11.35 10.29
CA ASN A 24 -14.30 -10.72 11.06
C ASN A 24 -14.21 -9.18 10.95
N GLY A 25 -15.02 -8.60 10.08
CA GLY A 25 -15.03 -7.16 9.81
C GLY A 25 -15.44 -6.28 11.00
N TRP A 26 -16.10 -6.84 12.03
CA TRP A 26 -16.40 -6.09 13.27
C TRP A 26 -15.15 -5.99 14.15
N THR A 27 -14.48 -7.11 14.38
CA THR A 27 -13.26 -7.16 15.20
C THR A 27 -12.13 -6.34 14.60
N THR A 28 -11.97 -6.35 13.27
CA THR A 28 -10.89 -5.62 12.59
C THR A 28 -11.25 -4.18 12.23
N LEU A 29 -12.45 -3.70 12.57
CA LEU A 29 -12.96 -2.41 12.12
C LEU A 29 -12.02 -1.24 12.43
N GLY A 30 -11.46 -1.19 13.64
CA GLY A 30 -10.56 -0.11 14.06
C GLY A 30 -9.33 -0.01 13.15
N GLU A 31 -8.64 -1.13 12.95
CA GLU A 31 -7.46 -1.23 12.09
C GLU A 31 -7.81 -0.91 10.63
N ASN A 32 -8.93 -1.45 10.11
CA ASN A 32 -9.36 -1.17 8.74
C ASN A 32 -9.58 0.33 8.51
N ILE A 33 -10.16 1.03 9.48
CA ILE A 33 -10.34 2.50 9.41
C ILE A 33 -8.98 3.20 9.44
N ALA A 34 -8.08 2.79 10.34
CA ALA A 34 -6.75 3.37 10.48
C ALA A 34 -5.93 3.22 9.19
N ASP A 35 -5.90 2.04 8.59
CA ASP A 35 -5.18 1.75 7.34
C ASP A 35 -5.70 2.59 6.17
N ASN A 36 -7.03 2.61 5.97
CA ASN A 36 -7.63 3.41 4.90
C ASN A 36 -7.42 4.92 5.13
N GLY A 37 -7.51 5.36 6.37
CA GLY A 37 -7.20 6.73 6.78
C GLY A 37 -5.74 7.08 6.51
N GLY A 38 -4.80 6.21 6.89
CA GLY A 38 -3.36 6.38 6.71
C GLY A 38 -2.98 6.53 5.24
N ILE A 39 -3.49 5.65 4.36
CA ILE A 39 -3.26 5.75 2.92
C ILE A 39 -3.82 7.07 2.36
N LYS A 40 -5.04 7.45 2.76
CA LYS A 40 -5.66 8.71 2.33
C LYS A 40 -4.83 9.92 2.74
N LEU A 41 -4.46 10.00 4.01
CA LEU A 41 -3.68 11.12 4.55
C LEU A 41 -2.28 11.19 3.93
N ALA A 42 -1.62 10.04 3.73
CA ALA A 42 -0.32 9.98 3.06
C ALA A 42 -0.41 10.53 1.63
N PHE A 43 -1.45 10.14 0.88
CA PHE A 43 -1.69 10.65 -0.47
C PHE A 43 -2.03 12.14 -0.49
N GLU A 44 -2.85 12.62 0.44
CA GLU A 44 -3.20 14.03 0.58
C GLU A 44 -1.99 14.89 0.94
N ALA A 45 -1.14 14.44 1.88
CA ALA A 45 0.10 15.12 2.24
C ALA A 45 1.07 15.20 1.04
N TRP A 46 1.20 14.11 0.27
CA TRP A 46 1.96 14.11 -0.98
C TRP A 46 1.42 15.14 -1.96
N ARG A 47 0.10 15.19 -2.17
CA ARG A 47 -0.57 16.11 -3.10
C ARG A 47 -0.46 17.57 -2.64
N GLN A 48 -0.56 17.84 -1.35
CA GLN A 48 -0.38 19.17 -0.78
C GLN A 48 1.07 19.64 -0.98
N ARG A 49 2.06 18.79 -0.66
CA ARG A 49 3.47 19.10 -0.89
C ARG A 49 3.76 19.36 -2.37
N TYR A 50 3.18 18.55 -3.26
CA TYR A 50 3.27 18.75 -4.71
C TYR A 50 2.73 20.13 -5.14
N ARG A 51 1.57 20.54 -4.62
CA ARG A 51 0.99 21.86 -4.92
C ARG A 51 1.82 23.02 -4.38
N SER A 52 2.53 22.82 -3.26
CA SER A 52 3.37 23.84 -2.64
C SER A 52 4.72 24.05 -3.33
N ASP A 53 5.31 23.02 -3.94
CA ASP A 53 6.53 23.18 -4.75
C ASP A 53 6.17 23.45 -6.21
N ARG A 54 5.97 24.72 -6.54
CA ARG A 54 5.67 25.18 -7.91
C ARG A 54 6.82 24.98 -8.90
N THR A 55 8.04 24.74 -8.40
CA THR A 55 9.24 24.61 -9.24
C THR A 55 9.71 23.17 -9.41
N GLY A 56 9.30 22.28 -8.50
CA GLY A 56 9.69 20.86 -8.47
C GLY A 56 11.20 20.62 -8.36
N LYS A 57 12.00 21.65 -8.04
CA LYS A 57 13.47 21.57 -8.12
C LYS A 57 14.09 20.63 -7.09
N ASN A 58 13.41 20.40 -5.96
CA ASN A 58 13.93 19.60 -4.84
C ASN A 58 13.18 18.28 -4.64
N HIS A 59 12.35 17.87 -5.60
CA HIS A 59 11.60 16.60 -5.53
C HIS A 59 11.90 15.73 -6.74
N SER A 60 11.89 14.42 -6.54
CA SER A 60 11.88 13.47 -7.64
C SER A 60 10.64 13.69 -8.54
N PRO A 61 10.74 13.43 -9.86
CA PRO A 61 9.60 13.54 -10.77
C PRO A 61 8.41 12.67 -10.35
N LYS A 62 7.20 13.09 -10.75
CA LYS A 62 5.92 12.54 -10.26
C LYS A 62 5.82 11.02 -10.38
N GLU A 63 6.27 10.46 -11.50
CA GLU A 63 6.26 9.04 -11.80
C GLU A 63 7.18 8.24 -10.87
N TYR A 64 8.34 8.80 -10.52
CA TYR A 64 9.32 8.12 -9.66
C TYR A 64 8.97 8.18 -8.19
N ARG A 65 8.08 9.10 -7.76
CA ARG A 65 7.64 9.15 -6.36
C ARG A 65 6.76 7.96 -5.97
N ILE A 66 6.06 7.35 -6.92
CA ILE A 66 5.35 6.09 -6.71
C ILE A 66 6.22 4.93 -7.15
N ASN A 67 6.72 4.95 -8.39
CA ASN A 67 7.49 3.83 -8.94
C ASN A 67 8.75 3.52 -8.12
N GLY A 68 9.48 4.54 -7.67
CA GLY A 68 10.65 4.37 -6.82
C GLY A 68 10.34 3.79 -5.43
N VAL A 69 9.18 4.13 -4.86
CA VAL A 69 8.73 3.53 -3.59
C VAL A 69 8.41 2.06 -3.77
N VAL A 70 7.61 1.72 -4.80
CA VAL A 70 7.18 0.34 -5.01
C VAL A 70 8.32 -0.58 -5.51
N GLN A 71 9.32 -0.03 -6.22
CA GLN A 71 10.56 -0.75 -6.59
C GLN A 71 11.27 -1.35 -5.36
N ASN A 72 11.22 -0.66 -4.23
CA ASN A 72 11.86 -1.08 -2.98
C ASN A 72 11.00 -2.04 -2.14
N SER A 73 9.71 -2.21 -2.48
CA SER A 73 8.78 -3.04 -1.71
C SER A 73 8.71 -4.47 -2.26
N ALA A 74 9.24 -5.44 -1.50
CA ALA A 74 9.07 -6.86 -1.81
C ALA A 74 7.59 -7.28 -1.73
N TYR A 75 6.83 -6.68 -0.82
CA TYR A 75 5.38 -6.91 -0.68
C TYR A 75 4.62 -6.50 -1.95
N PHE A 76 4.94 -5.32 -2.50
CA PHE A 76 4.35 -4.88 -3.76
C PHE A 76 4.69 -5.85 -4.90
N ALA A 77 5.96 -6.20 -5.06
CA ALA A 77 6.39 -7.12 -6.11
C ALA A 77 5.68 -8.48 -6.03
N ASN A 78 5.49 -9.02 -4.81
CA ASN A 78 4.76 -10.28 -4.60
C ASN A 78 3.27 -10.14 -4.93
N ALA A 79 2.62 -9.10 -4.41
CA ALA A 79 1.19 -8.85 -4.64
C ALA A 79 0.85 -8.72 -6.14
N PHE A 80 1.71 -8.05 -6.90
CA PHE A 80 1.55 -7.83 -8.34
C PHE A 80 2.29 -8.84 -9.22
N LYS A 81 2.89 -9.88 -8.62
CA LYS A 81 3.62 -10.95 -9.32
C LYS A 81 4.70 -10.42 -10.29
N CYS A 82 5.39 -9.34 -9.90
CA CYS A 82 6.43 -8.73 -10.71
C CYS A 82 7.67 -9.64 -10.78
N LYS A 83 8.12 -9.99 -11.98
CA LYS A 83 9.34 -10.81 -12.18
C LYS A 83 10.58 -10.05 -11.71
N SER A 84 11.55 -10.75 -11.10
CA SER A 84 12.82 -10.16 -10.68
C SER A 84 13.56 -9.56 -11.87
N GLY A 85 14.16 -8.37 -11.68
CA GLY A 85 14.87 -7.62 -12.72
C GLY A 85 13.97 -6.73 -13.59
N THR A 86 12.65 -6.75 -13.39
CA THR A 86 11.73 -5.84 -14.11
C THR A 86 11.76 -4.42 -13.54
N PRO A 87 11.29 -3.39 -14.28
CA PRO A 87 11.36 -2.00 -13.82
C PRO A 87 10.71 -1.73 -12.46
N LEU A 88 9.69 -2.49 -12.05
CA LEU A 88 9.04 -2.35 -10.74
C LEU A 88 9.50 -3.41 -9.71
N ASN A 89 10.42 -4.30 -10.09
CA ASN A 89 11.04 -5.26 -9.18
C ASN A 89 12.55 -5.42 -9.48
N PRO A 90 13.35 -4.34 -9.28
CA PRO A 90 14.79 -4.42 -9.44
C PRO A 90 15.40 -5.38 -8.43
N VAL A 91 16.52 -6.01 -8.82
CA VAL A 91 17.26 -6.95 -7.96
C VAL A 91 17.81 -6.23 -6.73
N LYS A 92 18.36 -5.03 -6.89
CA LYS A 92 18.84 -4.20 -5.80
C LYS A 92 17.69 -3.33 -5.27
N LYS A 93 17.41 -3.44 -3.97
CA LYS A 93 16.38 -2.65 -3.27
C LYS A 93 17.01 -1.82 -2.16
N CYS A 94 16.48 -0.64 -1.93
CA CYS A 94 16.81 0.23 -0.81
C CYS A 94 15.77 0.02 0.29
N ILE A 95 16.17 -0.56 1.42
CA ILE A 95 15.27 -0.81 2.56
C ILE A 95 15.66 0.17 3.68
N LEU A 96 14.68 0.88 4.20
CA LEU A 96 14.81 1.71 5.39
C LEU A 96 14.28 0.87 6.57
N TRP A 97 15.08 0.79 7.65
CA TRP A 97 14.86 0.04 8.90
C TRP A 97 14.38 -1.41 8.74
#